data_AF-A0A0Q9ZZK0-F1
#
_entry.id   AF-A0A0Q9ZZK0-F1
#
_cell.length_a   1.000
_cell.length_b   1.000
_cell.length_c   1.000
_cell.angle_alpha   90.00
_cell.angle_beta   90.00
_cell.angle_gamma   90.00
#
_symmetry.space_group_name_H-M   'P 1'
#
loop_
_entity.id
_entity.type
_entity.pdbx_description
1 polymer ?
#
loop_
_entity_poly.entity_id
_entity_poly.type
_entity_poly.pdbx_seq_one_letter_code
_entity_poly.pdbx_strand_id
1 'polypeptide(L)'
;MNHLFKSWRLCLSLLGLSVTIALAGCNNIQSIDTPDTAPIHSTGHSQQNSDNPFIKCPPYNPEQTMCTAQYDPVCVKVKTSSGFSYRTAGNSCSACGTTAAVGYVKGQCS
;
A
#
# COMPACT_ATOMS: atom_id res chain seq x y z
N MET A 1 21.48 40.36 23.52
CA MET A 1 22.64 40.78 22.69
C MET A 1 22.57 39.99 21.40
N ASN A 2 22.37 40.72 20.33
CA ASN A 2 22.16 40.27 18.96
C ASN A 2 23.52 39.96 18.33
N HIS A 3 23.67 38.89 17.56
CA HIS A 3 24.73 38.62 16.56
C HIS A 3 24.43 37.18 16.07
N LEU A 4 24.01 36.87 14.85
CA LEU A 4 24.68 37.16 13.59
C LEU A 4 23.70 36.96 12.42
N PHE A 5 23.32 38.07 11.78
CA PHE A 5 22.98 38.07 10.36
C PHE A 5 24.28 37.88 9.56
N LYS A 6 24.33 36.88 8.69
CA LYS A 6 25.26 36.83 7.56
C LYS A 6 24.53 36.08 6.44
N SER A 7 23.73 36.78 5.64
CA SER A 7 24.18 37.29 4.34
C SER A 7 24.85 36.20 3.50
N TRP A 8 24.04 35.55 2.65
CA TRP A 8 24.52 35.15 1.34
C TRP A 8 23.37 35.22 0.33
N ARG A 9 23.30 36.37 -0.32
CA ARG A 9 22.62 36.53 -1.60
C ARG A 9 23.47 35.80 -2.65
N LEU A 10 22.90 34.78 -3.30
CA LEU A 10 23.30 34.32 -4.63
C LEU A 10 22.04 34.50 -5.49
N CYS A 11 21.87 35.66 -6.10
CA CYS A 11 22.26 35.95 -7.48
C CYS A 11 21.54 35.07 -8.50
N LEU A 12 20.53 35.71 -9.10
CA LEU A 12 19.97 35.48 -10.43
C LEU A 12 20.97 34.87 -11.42
N SER A 13 20.53 33.82 -12.09
CA SER A 13 20.75 33.64 -13.53
C SER A 13 19.55 32.92 -14.14
N LEU A 14 18.60 33.72 -14.61
CA LEU A 14 17.69 33.36 -15.70
C LEU A 14 18.54 33.11 -16.94
N LEU A 15 18.50 31.91 -17.51
CA LEU A 15 18.56 31.68 -18.96
C LEU A 15 17.89 30.33 -19.23
N GLY A 16 16.75 30.41 -19.91
CA GLY A 16 15.85 29.31 -20.14
C GLY A 16 16.41 28.26 -21.10
N LEU A 17 15.99 27.02 -20.85
CA LEU A 17 15.92 25.98 -21.85
C LEU A 17 14.58 25.27 -21.66
N SER A 18 13.51 25.91 -22.14
CA SER A 18 12.20 25.28 -22.27
C SER A 18 12.26 24.31 -23.45
N VAL A 19 12.57 23.05 -23.17
CA VAL A 19 12.48 21.95 -24.14
C VAL A 19 10.99 21.70 -24.42
N THR A 20 10.55 22.06 -25.62
CA THR A 20 9.22 21.71 -26.12
C THR A 20 9.17 20.23 -26.44
N ILE A 21 8.57 19.44 -25.54
CA ILE A 21 8.28 18.03 -25.81
C ILE A 21 7.08 17.98 -26.77
N ALA A 22 7.34 17.69 -28.04
CA ALA A 22 6.29 17.39 -29.01
C ALA A 22 5.74 15.99 -28.70
N LEU A 23 4.50 15.91 -28.22
CA LEU A 23 3.80 14.65 -28.02
C LEU A 23 3.24 14.18 -29.37
N ALA A 24 4.04 13.47 -30.16
CA ALA A 24 3.55 12.75 -31.32
C ALA A 24 2.73 11.53 -30.83
N GLY A 25 1.41 11.66 -30.88
CA GLY A 25 0.49 10.56 -30.62
C GLY A 25 0.55 9.52 -31.73
N CYS A 26 1.11 8.36 -31.44
CA CYS A 26 0.93 7.15 -32.26
C CYS A 26 -0.12 6.27 -31.57
N ASN A 27 -1.35 6.30 -32.09
CA ASN A 27 -2.34 5.28 -31.78
C ASN A 27 -1.90 3.98 -32.48
N ASN A 28 -1.32 3.04 -31.75
CA ASN A 28 -1.21 1.66 -32.19
C ASN A 28 -1.99 0.79 -31.22
N ILE A 29 -3.27 0.58 -31.53
CA ILE A 29 -4.07 -0.48 -30.91
C ILE A 29 -3.59 -1.78 -31.53
N GLN A 30 -2.65 -2.44 -30.87
CA GLN A 30 -2.45 -3.88 -31.02
C GLN A 30 -3.12 -4.57 -29.85
N SER A 31 -4.30 -5.13 -30.14
CA SER A 31 -4.91 -6.17 -29.33
C SER A 31 -3.92 -7.33 -29.26
N ILE A 32 -3.20 -7.42 -28.15
CA ILE A 32 -2.45 -8.62 -27.78
C ILE A 32 -3.25 -9.25 -26.65
N ASP A 33 -3.81 -10.41 -26.95
CA ASP A 33 -4.44 -11.31 -26.00
C ASP A 33 -3.58 -11.39 -24.73
N THR A 34 -4.15 -10.91 -23.63
CA THR A 34 -3.62 -11.14 -22.30
C THR A 34 -3.48 -12.64 -22.10
N PRO A 35 -2.28 -13.18 -21.79
CA PRO A 35 -2.20 -14.46 -21.13
C PRO A 35 -2.99 -14.32 -19.84
N ASP A 36 -4.04 -15.13 -19.69
CA ASP A 36 -4.79 -15.34 -18.45
C ASP A 36 -3.82 -15.79 -17.36
N THR A 37 -3.07 -14.84 -16.80
CA THR A 37 -2.46 -14.99 -15.49
C THR A 37 -3.50 -14.49 -14.52
N ALA A 38 -4.50 -15.33 -14.28
CA ALA A 38 -5.31 -15.21 -13.09
C ALA A 38 -4.35 -14.98 -11.91
N PRO A 39 -4.56 -13.95 -11.07
CA PRO A 39 -3.79 -13.84 -9.85
C PRO A 39 -3.94 -15.16 -9.12
N ILE A 40 -2.83 -15.86 -8.84
CA ILE A 40 -2.82 -16.95 -7.86
C ILE A 40 -3.00 -16.29 -6.49
N HIS A 41 -4.18 -15.71 -6.27
CA HIS A 41 -4.66 -15.42 -4.95
C HIS A 41 -5.17 -16.75 -4.46
N SER A 42 -4.36 -17.44 -3.64
CA SER A 42 -4.80 -18.59 -2.86
C SER A 42 -6.04 -18.18 -2.08
N THR A 43 -7.19 -18.50 -2.64
CA THR A 43 -8.50 -18.27 -2.07
C THR A 43 -8.74 -19.36 -1.02
N GLY A 44 -8.11 -19.19 0.14
CA GLY A 44 -8.66 -19.68 1.39
C GLY A 44 -9.91 -18.87 1.72
N HIS A 45 -10.95 -18.95 0.89
CA HIS A 45 -12.23 -18.28 1.09
C HIS A 45 -13.02 -19.03 2.17
N SER A 46 -12.77 -18.70 3.44
CA SER A 46 -13.82 -18.83 4.45
C SER A 46 -14.87 -17.78 4.15
N GLN A 47 -15.89 -18.16 3.39
CA GLN A 47 -17.13 -17.40 3.28
C GLN A 47 -17.77 -17.33 4.66
N GLN A 48 -17.73 -16.15 5.29
CA GLN A 48 -18.69 -15.82 6.34
C GLN A 48 -19.45 -14.57 5.93
N ASN A 49 -20.73 -14.79 5.69
CA ASN A 49 -21.76 -13.80 5.44
C ASN A 49 -22.06 -13.05 6.75
N SER A 50 -21.67 -11.77 6.83
CA SER A 50 -22.08 -10.78 7.84
C SER A 50 -21.53 -9.42 7.40
N ASP A 51 -22.24 -8.31 7.60
CA ASP A 51 -21.97 -6.98 7.02
C ASP A 51 -20.61 -6.32 7.37
N ASN A 52 -19.72 -7.03 8.06
CA ASN A 52 -18.26 -6.91 7.96
C ASN A 52 -17.64 -8.11 8.68
N PRO A 53 -17.41 -9.25 7.99
CA PRO A 53 -16.99 -10.45 8.68
C PRO A 53 -15.54 -10.26 9.13
N PHE A 54 -15.27 -10.55 10.40
CA PHE A 54 -13.90 -10.64 10.87
C PHE A 54 -13.20 -11.79 10.14
N ILE A 55 -12.21 -11.47 9.30
CA ILE A 55 -11.46 -12.42 8.51
C ILE A 55 -10.21 -12.82 9.28
N LYS A 56 -10.09 -14.12 9.59
CA LYS A 56 -8.93 -14.65 10.30
C LYS A 56 -7.69 -14.65 9.39
N CYS A 57 -6.54 -14.26 9.95
CA CYS A 57 -5.27 -14.36 9.23
C CYS A 57 -4.86 -15.82 9.00
N PRO A 58 -4.27 -16.16 7.85
CA PRO A 58 -3.63 -17.44 7.66
C PRO A 58 -2.42 -17.58 8.62
N PRO A 59 -1.89 -18.80 8.80
CA PRO A 59 -0.62 -18.98 9.49
C PRO A 59 0.47 -18.10 8.85
N TYR A 60 1.20 -17.36 9.69
CA TYR A 60 2.25 -16.48 9.20
C TYR A 60 3.39 -17.30 8.57
N ASN A 61 3.74 -16.96 7.33
CA ASN A 61 4.88 -17.53 6.62
C ASN A 61 5.72 -16.41 5.96
N PRO A 62 6.89 -16.04 6.52
CA PRO A 62 7.68 -14.92 6.03
C PRO A 62 8.17 -15.10 4.58
N GLU A 63 8.50 -16.35 4.20
CA GLU A 63 8.99 -16.68 2.86
C GLU A 63 7.95 -16.45 1.75
N GLN A 64 6.67 -16.44 2.12
CA GLN A 64 5.53 -16.28 1.21
C GLN A 64 4.80 -14.94 1.40
N THR A 65 5.25 -14.11 2.35
CA THR A 65 4.59 -12.83 2.63
C THR A 65 5.19 -11.76 1.73
N MET A 66 4.63 -11.62 0.52
CA MET A 66 4.89 -10.48 -0.36
C MET A 66 3.57 -9.78 -0.69
N CYS A 67 3.48 -8.50 -0.36
CA CYS A 67 2.26 -7.71 -0.51
C CYS A 67 2.45 -6.61 -1.55
N THR A 68 1.39 -6.34 -2.31
CA THR A 68 1.38 -5.18 -3.22
C THR A 68 1.30 -3.87 -2.42
N ALA A 69 1.68 -2.77 -3.06
CA ALA A 69 1.56 -1.43 -2.49
C ALA A 69 0.16 -0.80 -2.70
N GLN A 70 -0.81 -1.59 -3.18
CA GLN A 70 -2.18 -1.10 -3.37
C GLN A 70 -2.84 -0.83 -2.02
N TYR A 71 -3.45 0.34 -1.89
CA TYR A 71 -4.18 0.73 -0.69
C TYR A 71 -5.63 0.24 -0.78
N ASP A 72 -6.01 -0.69 0.10
CA ASP A 72 -7.36 -1.21 0.38
C ASP A 72 -7.44 -1.47 1.89
N PRO A 73 -7.62 -0.42 2.70
CA PRO A 73 -7.31 -0.47 4.12
C PRO A 73 -8.18 -1.45 4.90
N VAL A 74 -7.57 -2.08 5.90
CA VAL A 74 -8.24 -2.98 6.83
C VAL A 74 -7.82 -2.68 8.27
N CYS A 75 -8.71 -2.94 9.23
CA CYS A 75 -8.43 -2.80 10.65
C CYS A 75 -8.03 -4.17 11.19
N VAL A 76 -6.75 -4.35 11.50
CA VAL A 76 -6.20 -5.62 11.98
C VAL A 76 -6.20 -5.68 13.50
N LYS A 77 -6.61 -6.82 14.03
CA LYS A 77 -6.48 -7.19 15.45
C LYS A 77 -5.15 -7.90 15.65
N VAL A 78 -4.33 -7.37 16.54
CA VAL A 78 -2.98 -7.86 16.84
C VAL A 78 -2.94 -8.32 18.30
N LYS A 79 -2.34 -9.48 18.57
CA LYS A 79 -2.14 -9.98 19.94
C LYS A 79 -0.94 -9.28 20.57
N THR A 80 -1.13 -8.76 21.77
CA THR A 80 -0.09 -8.14 22.60
C THR A 80 0.13 -8.94 23.89
N SER A 81 1.12 -8.56 24.70
CA SER A 81 1.35 -9.17 26.02
C SER A 81 0.19 -8.97 27.00
N SER A 82 -0.57 -7.88 26.83
CA SER A 82 -1.68 -7.48 27.71
C SER A 82 -3.07 -7.74 27.11
N GLY A 83 -3.17 -8.33 25.91
CA GLY A 83 -4.44 -8.61 25.26
C GLY A 83 -4.39 -8.41 23.74
N PHE A 84 -5.18 -7.47 23.24
CA PHE A 84 -5.26 -7.16 21.82
C PHE A 84 -5.16 -5.66 21.56
N SER A 85 -4.48 -5.30 20.48
CA SER A 85 -4.48 -3.96 19.91
C SER A 85 -5.06 -3.98 18.50
N TYR A 86 -5.49 -2.81 18.03
CA TYR A 86 -6.00 -2.62 16.67
C TYR A 86 -5.15 -1.59 15.95
N ARG A 87 -4.89 -1.83 14.66
CA ARG A 87 -4.21 -0.85 13.80
C ARG A 87 -4.72 -0.93 12.37
N THR A 88 -4.69 0.18 11.66
CA THR A 88 -4.97 0.20 10.23
C THR A 88 -3.78 -0.35 9.46
N ALA A 89 -4.01 -1.34 8.61
CA ALA A 89 -3.04 -1.83 7.62
C ALA A 89 -3.41 -1.33 6.23
N GLY A 90 -2.42 -1.22 5.34
CA GLY A 90 -2.62 -0.69 3.99
C GLY A 90 -3.47 -1.61 3.11
N ASN A 91 -3.42 -2.92 3.35
CA ASN A 91 -4.26 -3.93 2.70
C ASN A 91 -4.34 -5.22 3.53
N SER A 92 -5.22 -6.13 3.14
CA SER A 92 -5.39 -7.45 3.78
C SER A 92 -4.11 -8.28 3.88
N CYS A 93 -3.22 -8.21 2.87
CA CYS A 93 -1.95 -8.92 2.90
C CYS A 93 -1.03 -8.37 4.00
N SER A 94 -0.80 -7.06 4.01
CA SER A 94 0.04 -6.40 5.02
C SER A 94 -0.52 -6.47 6.44
N ALA A 95 -1.84 -6.63 6.59
CA ALA A 95 -2.48 -6.89 7.87
C ALA A 95 -2.00 -8.18 8.52
N CYS A 96 -1.89 -9.26 7.75
CA CYS A 96 -1.50 -10.59 8.22
C CYS A 96 0.01 -10.87 8.12
N GLY A 97 0.81 -9.85 7.84
CA GLY A 97 2.26 -9.96 7.67
C GLY A 97 3.07 -10.05 8.96
N THR A 98 2.46 -10.43 10.09
CA THR A 98 3.19 -10.69 11.35
C THR A 98 2.60 -11.87 12.10
N THR A 99 3.41 -12.54 12.92
CA THR A 99 2.96 -13.64 13.81
C THR A 99 1.94 -13.20 14.85
N ALA A 100 1.88 -11.91 15.16
CA ALA A 100 0.96 -11.36 16.14
C ALA A 100 -0.42 -11.03 15.55
N ALA A 101 -0.57 -11.02 14.21
CA ALA A 101 -1.84 -10.72 13.56
C ALA A 101 -2.83 -11.88 13.73
N VAL A 102 -4.02 -11.57 14.22
CA VAL A 102 -5.08 -12.56 14.47
C VAL A 102 -6.07 -12.61 13.31
N GLY A 103 -6.40 -11.44 12.77
CA GLY A 103 -7.40 -11.26 11.72
C GLY A 103 -7.75 -9.78 11.55
N TYR A 104 -8.58 -9.47 10.58
CA TYR A 104 -8.92 -8.10 10.21
C TYR A 104 -10.39 -7.95 9.79
N VAL A 105 -10.89 -6.72 9.80
CA VAL A 105 -12.15 -6.32 9.16
C VAL A 105 -11.86 -5.31 8.05
N LYS A 106 -12.73 -5.21 7.05
CA LYS A 106 -12.58 -4.21 5.98
C LYS A 106 -12.75 -2.80 6.54
N GLY A 107 -12.01 -1.85 5.96
CA GLY A 107 -12.01 -0.44 6.39
C GLY A 107 -10.95 -0.11 7.44
N GLN A 108 -10.72 1.17 7.66
CA GLN A 108 -9.77 1.66 8.67
C GLN A 108 -10.33 1.45 10.08
N CYS A 109 -9.45 1.42 11.09
CA CYS A 109 -9.91 1.44 12.49
C CYS A 109 -10.58 2.79 12.82
N SER A 110 -11.59 2.77 13.70
CA SER A 110 -12.31 3.95 14.21
C SER A 110 -11.59 4.60 15.38
#